data_AF-A0ABD1NX26-F1
#
_entry.id   AF-A0ABD1NX26-F1
#
_cell.length_a   1.000
_cell.length_b   1.000
_cell.length_c   1.000
_cell.angle_alpha   90.00
_cell.angle_beta   90.00
_cell.angle_gamma   90.00
#
_symmetry.space_group_name_H-M   'P 1'
#
loop_
_entity.id
_entity.type
_entity.pdbx_description
1 polymer ?
#
loop_
_entity_poly.entity_id
_entity_poly.type
_entity_poly.pdbx_seq_one_letter_code
_entity_poly.pdbx_strand_id
1 'polypeptide(L)'
;MGEPTSILHVYDTVFHGFSASLTPSQAASVLKHPSILAVFEDRRRHLHTTRSPQFLGLRNQRGLWSESNYGSDVIIGLFDTGIWPEHRSFSDLNLDPVPKRWNGVCNTGVKYTAKNCNRKTIGARFFSKGHE
;
A
#
# COMPACT_ATOMS: atom_id res chain seq x y z
N MET A 1 34.25 5.13 -16.27
CA MET A 1 33.76 5.85 -15.09
C MET A 1 32.40 5.24 -14.76
N GLY A 2 32.24 4.64 -13.58
CA GLY A 2 31.02 3.89 -13.25
C GLY A 2 29.84 4.83 -12.99
N GLU A 3 28.70 4.54 -13.58
CA GLU A 3 27.45 5.26 -13.28
C GLU A 3 27.09 5.11 -11.79
N PRO A 4 26.60 6.17 -11.14
CA PRO A 4 26.27 6.13 -9.72
C PRO A 4 25.10 5.17 -9.46
N THR A 5 25.33 4.17 -8.61
CA THR A 5 24.26 3.32 -8.06
C THR A 5 23.45 4.11 -7.05
N SER A 6 22.13 4.24 -7.24
CA SER A 6 21.25 4.89 -6.27
C SER A 6 20.44 3.86 -5.49
N ILE A 7 20.66 3.80 -4.17
CA ILE A 7 19.77 3.07 -3.26
C ILE A 7 18.46 3.85 -3.16
N LEU A 8 17.34 3.21 -3.46
CA LEU A 8 16.01 3.81 -3.46
C LEU A 8 15.32 3.61 -2.10
N HIS A 9 15.37 2.38 -1.59
CA HIS A 9 14.77 1.97 -0.31
C HIS A 9 15.66 0.94 0.39
N VAL A 10 15.60 0.93 1.73
CA VAL A 10 16.20 -0.09 2.59
C VAL A 10 15.09 -0.74 3.40
N TYR A 11 15.13 -2.06 3.53
CA TYR A 11 14.14 -2.88 4.21
C TYR A 11 14.80 -3.60 5.38
N ASP A 12 14.17 -3.57 6.55
CA ASP A 12 14.67 -4.19 7.78
C ASP A 12 13.60 -4.93 8.59
N THR A 13 12.33 -4.84 8.18
CA THR A 13 11.19 -5.30 8.99
C THR A 13 10.74 -6.72 8.61
N VAL A 14 10.41 -6.96 7.34
CA VAL A 14 9.94 -8.28 6.86
C VAL A 14 11.12 -9.12 6.33
N PHE A 15 12.08 -8.45 5.72
CA PHE A 15 13.33 -9.01 5.24
C PHE A 15 14.41 -7.92 5.26
N HIS A 16 15.67 -8.33 5.35
CA HIS A 16 16.81 -7.42 5.22
C HIS A 16 17.20 -7.29 3.75
N GLY A 17 17.17 -6.07 3.21
CA GLY A 17 17.52 -5.84 1.81
C GLY A 17 17.38 -4.39 1.39
N PHE A 18 17.48 -4.14 0.09
CA PHE A 18 17.33 -2.81 -0.50
C PHE A 18 16.79 -2.91 -1.93
N SER A 19 16.23 -1.82 -2.44
CA SER A 19 16.02 -1.62 -3.87
C SER A 19 16.96 -0.53 -4.38
N ALA A 20 17.42 -0.67 -5.62
CA ALA A 20 18.39 0.23 -6.22
C ALA A 20 18.19 0.33 -7.72
N SER A 21 18.56 1.48 -8.30
CA SER A 21 18.76 1.58 -9.74
C SER A 21 20.17 1.13 -10.08
N LEU A 22 20.27 0.05 -10.87
CA LEU A 22 21.52 -0.62 -11.23
C LEU A 22 21.51 -0.94 -12.72
N THR A 23 22.67 -0.79 -13.36
CA THR A 23 22.90 -1.38 -14.69
C THR A 23 22.93 -2.91 -14.60
N PRO A 24 22.71 -3.63 -15.72
CA PRO A 24 22.78 -5.09 -15.73
C PRO A 24 24.12 -5.65 -15.21
N SER A 25 25.24 -4.97 -15.49
CA SER A 25 26.56 -5.38 -14.99
C SER A 25 26.72 -5.15 -13.49
N GLN A 26 26.17 -4.06 -12.95
CA GLN A 26 26.13 -3.81 -11.51
C GLN A 26 25.27 -4.84 -10.79
N ALA A 27 24.08 -5.16 -11.32
CA ALA A 27 23.20 -6.19 -10.76
C ALA A 27 23.89 -7.58 -10.73
N ALA A 28 24.59 -7.94 -11.81
CA ALA A 28 25.36 -9.18 -11.88
C ALA A 28 26.54 -9.21 -10.89
N SER A 29 27.13 -8.06 -10.56
CA SER A 29 28.16 -7.94 -9.53
C SER A 29 27.57 -8.10 -8.12
N VAL A 30 26.45 -7.44 -7.84
CA VAL A 30 25.74 -7.53 -6.54
C VAL A 30 25.32 -8.96 -6.24
N LEU A 31 24.81 -9.71 -7.23
CA LEU A 31 24.41 -11.11 -7.06
C LEU A 31 25.56 -12.03 -6.59
N LYS A 32 26.83 -11.66 -6.82
CA LYS A 32 28.00 -12.43 -6.38
C LYS A 32 28.40 -12.16 -4.93
N HIS A 33 27.82 -11.15 -4.30
CA HIS A 33 28.18 -10.79 -2.93
C HIS A 33 27.61 -11.83 -1.95
N PRO A 34 28.40 -12.36 -1.00
CA PRO A 34 27.99 -13.46 -0.13
C PRO A 34 26.78 -13.14 0.77
N SER A 35 26.54 -11.86 1.07
CA SER A 35 25.37 -11.41 1.83
C SER A 35 24.10 -11.24 1.00
N ILE A 36 24.15 -11.45 -0.33
CA ILE A 36 22.99 -11.32 -1.21
C ILE A 36 22.43 -12.70 -1.50
N LEU A 37 21.21 -12.94 -1.01
CA LEU A 37 20.51 -14.21 -1.24
C LEU A 37 19.90 -14.29 -2.64
N ALA A 38 19.31 -13.20 -3.13
CA ALA A 38 18.65 -13.13 -4.42
C ALA A 38 18.54 -11.68 -4.90
N VAL A 39 18.48 -11.51 -6.22
CA VAL A 39 18.21 -10.22 -6.88
C VAL A 39 17.04 -10.41 -7.81
N PHE A 40 16.05 -9.53 -7.72
CA PHE A 40 14.86 -9.55 -8.58
C PHE A 40 14.74 -8.21 -9.29
N GLU A 41 14.50 -8.26 -10.61
CA GLU A 41 14.17 -7.09 -11.40
C GLU A 41 12.79 -6.55 -10.98
N ASP A 42 12.70 -5.23 -10.76
CA ASP A 42 11.41 -4.60 -10.48
C ASP A 42 10.55 -4.56 -11.76
N ARG A 43 9.25 -4.86 -11.62
CA ARG A 43 8.33 -5.00 -12.75
C ARG A 43 6.99 -4.37 -12.42
N ARG A 44 6.50 -3.56 -13.36
CA ARG A 44 5.15 -2.99 -13.28
C ARG A 44 4.10 -4.11 -13.27
N ARG A 45 3.16 -4.02 -12.33
CA ARG A 45 2.01 -4.92 -12.23
C ARG A 45 0.79 -4.32 -12.92
N HIS A 46 -0.08 -5.19 -13.44
CA HIS A 46 -1.33 -4.79 -14.07
C HIS A 46 -2.49 -4.92 -13.07
N LEU A 47 -3.44 -3.99 -13.16
CA LEU A 47 -4.63 -4.00 -12.31
C LEU A 47 -5.55 -5.13 -12.74
N HIS A 48 -6.00 -5.91 -11.77
CA HIS A 48 -7.02 -6.94 -11.97
C HIS A 48 -8.22 -6.58 -11.11
N THR A 49 -9.31 -6.09 -11.71
CA THR A 49 -10.59 -5.88 -11.02
C THR A 49 -11.69 -6.64 -11.74
N THR A 50 -12.28 -7.64 -11.08
CA THR A 50 -13.46 -8.33 -11.59
C THR A 50 -14.45 -8.60 -10.46
N ARG A 51 -15.73 -8.30 -10.72
CA ARG A 51 -16.96 -8.65 -9.94
C ARG A 51 -17.41 -7.68 -8.86
N SER A 52 -18.70 -7.79 -8.55
CA SER A 52 -19.44 -7.01 -7.59
C SER A 52 -19.91 -7.84 -6.38
N PRO A 53 -20.22 -7.22 -5.23
CA PRO A 53 -20.61 -7.91 -4.00
C PRO A 53 -21.92 -8.72 -4.11
N GLN A 54 -22.82 -8.35 -5.03
CA GLN A 54 -24.11 -9.04 -5.20
C GLN A 54 -23.94 -10.51 -5.60
N PHE A 55 -22.85 -10.82 -6.31
CA PHE A 55 -22.50 -12.20 -6.68
C PHE A 55 -22.29 -13.10 -5.44
N LEU A 56 -21.87 -12.52 -4.31
CA LEU A 56 -21.60 -13.25 -3.07
C LEU A 56 -22.80 -13.31 -2.12
N GLY A 57 -23.98 -12.81 -2.52
CA GLY A 57 -25.19 -12.88 -1.70
C GLY A 57 -25.17 -12.01 -0.43
N LEU A 58 -24.23 -11.06 -0.32
CA LEU A 58 -24.12 -10.15 0.81
C LEU A 58 -25.31 -9.19 0.83
N ARG A 59 -26.04 -9.13 1.95
CA ARG A 59 -27.27 -8.33 2.12
C ARG A 59 -27.17 -7.48 3.38
N ASN A 60 -27.76 -6.28 3.31
CA ASN A 60 -27.79 -5.37 4.46
C ASN A 60 -28.61 -5.98 5.63
N GLN A 61 -28.17 -5.74 6.86
CA GLN A 61 -28.85 -6.14 8.11
C GLN A 61 -29.08 -7.66 8.32
N ARG A 62 -28.45 -8.53 7.54
CA ARG A 62 -28.54 -9.99 7.71
C ARG A 62 -27.24 -10.69 7.31
N GLY A 63 -27.00 -11.86 7.90
CA GLY A 63 -25.84 -12.71 7.61
C GLY A 63 -24.51 -12.03 7.98
N LEU A 64 -23.46 -12.36 7.22
CA LEU A 64 -22.07 -12.02 7.55
C LEU A 64 -21.84 -10.53 7.88
N TRP A 65 -22.52 -9.61 7.21
CA TRP A 65 -22.37 -8.17 7.49
C TRP A 65 -22.81 -7.80 8.91
N SER A 66 -23.93 -8.35 9.39
CA SER A 66 -24.38 -8.10 10.76
C SER A 66 -23.52 -8.84 11.78
N GLU A 67 -23.14 -10.08 11.50
CA GLU A 67 -22.35 -10.92 12.40
C GLU A 67 -20.92 -10.41 12.60
N SER A 68 -20.35 -9.75 11.59
CA SER A 68 -19.01 -9.15 11.63
C SER A 68 -18.98 -7.69 12.10
N ASN A 69 -20.12 -7.16 12.58
CA ASN A 69 -20.28 -5.73 12.86
C ASN A 69 -19.83 -4.84 11.68
N TYR A 70 -20.17 -5.27 10.47
CA TYR A 70 -19.80 -4.63 9.20
C TYR A 70 -18.28 -4.41 9.02
N GLY A 71 -17.46 -5.16 9.76
CA GLY A 71 -16.00 -5.07 9.74
C GLY A 71 -15.44 -3.81 10.42
N SER A 72 -16.16 -3.20 11.37
CA SER A 72 -15.79 -1.89 11.94
C SER A 72 -14.39 -1.81 12.59
N ASP A 73 -13.87 -2.93 13.10
CA ASP A 73 -12.53 -3.00 13.72
C ASP A 73 -11.48 -3.69 12.81
N VAL A 74 -11.81 -3.92 11.54
CA VAL A 74 -10.89 -4.51 10.56
C VAL A 74 -10.27 -3.40 9.72
N ILE A 75 -8.95 -3.44 9.55
CA ILE A 75 -8.20 -2.49 8.74
C ILE A 75 -7.73 -3.19 7.48
N ILE A 76 -8.14 -2.70 6.32
CA ILE A 76 -7.79 -3.24 5.01
C ILE A 76 -6.73 -2.35 4.37
N GLY A 77 -5.55 -2.92 4.13
CA GLY A 77 -4.51 -2.27 3.31
C GLY A 77 -4.80 -2.50 1.83
N LEU A 78 -4.93 -1.42 1.07
CA LEU A 78 -5.12 -1.47 -0.38
C LEU A 78 -3.89 -0.91 -1.10
N PHE A 79 -3.25 -1.74 -1.92
CA PHE A 79 -2.14 -1.35 -2.78
C PHE A 79 -2.69 -1.09 -4.18
N ASP A 80 -2.90 0.19 -4.50
CA ASP A 80 -3.50 0.62 -5.75
C ASP A 80 -2.78 1.89 -6.26
N THR A 81 -3.34 2.48 -7.31
CA THR A 81 -2.96 3.74 -7.95
C THR A 81 -3.24 5.00 -7.13
N GLY A 82 -3.87 4.87 -5.96
CA GLY A 82 -4.18 5.98 -5.07
C GLY A 82 -5.63 5.96 -4.61
N ILE A 83 -6.12 7.10 -4.16
CA ILE A 83 -7.48 7.27 -3.65
C ILE A 83 -7.99 8.68 -3.96
N TRP A 84 -9.30 8.80 -4.20
CA TRP A 84 -10.00 10.08 -4.29
C TRP A 84 -10.77 10.33 -2.98
N PRO A 85 -10.16 11.00 -1.99
CA PRO A 85 -10.70 11.04 -0.62
C PRO A 85 -12.02 11.80 -0.50
N GLU A 86 -12.34 12.70 -1.43
CA GLU A 86 -13.58 13.50 -1.41
C GLU A 86 -14.82 12.70 -1.85
N HIS A 87 -14.64 11.47 -2.36
CA HIS A 87 -15.76 10.68 -2.85
C HIS A 87 -16.61 10.15 -1.69
N ARG A 88 -17.94 10.18 -1.83
CA ARG A 88 -18.89 9.80 -0.76
C ARG A 88 -18.68 8.41 -0.16
N SER A 89 -18.12 7.47 -0.92
CA SER A 89 -17.78 6.11 -0.44
C SER A 89 -16.73 6.10 0.69
N PHE A 90 -15.99 7.20 0.84
CA PHE A 90 -14.99 7.40 1.89
C PHE A 90 -15.45 8.36 3.00
N SER A 91 -16.76 8.66 3.05
CA SER A 91 -17.33 9.40 4.18
C SER A 91 -17.18 8.61 5.48
N ASP A 92 -16.90 9.32 6.56
CA ASP A 92 -16.76 8.77 7.90
C ASP A 92 -17.99 8.99 8.79
N LEU A 93 -19.10 9.39 8.18
CA LEU A 93 -20.38 9.57 8.88
C LEU A 93 -20.79 8.25 9.55
N ASN A 94 -21.16 8.33 10.83
CA ASN A 94 -21.57 7.18 11.66
C ASN A 94 -20.48 6.10 11.83
N LEU A 95 -19.20 6.44 11.63
CA LEU A 95 -18.09 5.56 11.97
C LEU A 95 -17.53 5.89 13.35
N ASP A 96 -17.24 4.83 14.10
CA ASP A 96 -16.51 4.88 15.36
C ASP A 96 -15.09 5.47 15.18
N PRO A 97 -14.44 5.91 16.28
CA PRO A 97 -13.05 6.35 16.23
C PRO A 97 -12.11 5.31 15.62
N VAL A 98 -11.01 5.78 15.02
CA VAL A 98 -9.96 4.92 14.49
C VAL A 98 -9.46 3.96 15.59
N PRO A 99 -9.30 2.66 15.32
CA PRO A 99 -8.82 1.71 16.31
C PRO A 99 -7.49 2.15 16.92
N LYS A 100 -7.37 2.10 18.26
CA LYS A 100 -6.16 2.56 18.98
C LYS A 100 -4.88 1.82 18.59
N ARG A 101 -5.01 0.61 18.05
CA ARG A 101 -3.91 -0.23 17.53
C ARG A 101 -3.36 0.25 16.17
N TRP A 102 -4.03 1.19 15.52
CA TRP A 102 -3.58 1.74 14.24
C TRP A 102 -2.36 2.65 14.44
N ASN A 103 -1.25 2.29 13.81
CA ASN A 103 0.02 3.04 13.86
C ASN A 103 0.44 3.56 12.47
N GLY A 104 -0.47 3.55 11.50
CA GLY A 104 -0.20 4.08 10.17
C GLY A 104 -0.24 5.61 10.12
N VAL A 105 0.18 6.17 8.98
CA VAL A 105 0.30 7.62 8.78
C VAL A 105 -0.52 8.08 7.58
N CYS A 106 -0.87 9.36 7.57
CA CYS A 106 -1.47 10.03 6.43
C CYS A 106 -0.42 10.97 5.81
N ASN A 107 0.30 10.48 4.81
CA ASN A 107 1.34 11.25 4.13
C ASN A 107 0.72 12.40 3.32
N THR A 108 1.38 13.56 3.36
CA THR A 108 1.07 14.68 2.48
C THR A 108 1.73 14.50 1.12
N GLY A 109 1.10 14.99 0.06
CA GLY A 109 1.59 14.95 -1.31
C GLY A 109 0.92 15.99 -2.19
N VAL A 110 1.07 15.85 -3.50
CA VAL A 110 0.44 16.75 -4.47
C VAL A 110 -1.09 16.70 -4.31
N LYS A 111 -1.70 17.84 -3.95
CA LYS A 111 -3.15 17.96 -3.69
C LYS A 111 -3.69 16.98 -2.64
N TYR A 112 -2.84 16.49 -1.73
CA TYR A 112 -3.24 15.58 -0.66
C TYR A 112 -2.59 16.02 0.66
N THR A 113 -3.40 16.24 1.69
CA THR A 113 -2.98 16.71 3.01
C THR A 113 -3.35 15.69 4.08
N ALA A 114 -2.80 15.83 5.28
CA ALA A 114 -3.17 14.97 6.41
C ALA A 114 -4.68 15.04 6.74
N LYS A 115 -5.37 16.14 6.38
CA LYS A 115 -6.82 16.31 6.57
C LYS A 115 -7.67 15.47 5.60
N ASN A 116 -7.08 14.90 4.56
CA ASN A 116 -7.79 14.03 3.64
C ASN A 116 -8.01 12.62 4.22
N CYS A 117 -7.27 12.23 5.27
CA CYS A 117 -7.61 11.06 6.07
C CYS A 117 -8.69 11.40 7.11
N ASN A 118 -9.55 10.43 7.39
CA ASN A 118 -10.68 10.54 8.32
C ASN A 118 -10.91 9.18 9.02
N ARG A 119 -12.07 8.96 9.65
CA ARG A 119 -12.32 7.65 10.31
C ARG A 119 -12.60 6.49 9.34
N LYS A 120 -12.76 6.76 8.03
CA LYS A 120 -12.93 5.75 6.97
C LYS A 120 -11.61 5.44 6.27
N THR A 121 -10.93 6.45 5.76
CA THR A 121 -9.58 6.36 5.19
C THR A 121 -8.60 6.80 6.27
N ILE A 122 -8.18 5.85 7.10
CA ILE A 122 -7.42 6.12 8.34
C ILE A 122 -5.92 6.32 8.11
N GLY A 123 -5.42 6.04 6.91
CA GLY A 123 -4.06 6.39 6.49
C GLY A 123 -3.88 6.25 4.98
N ALA A 124 -2.85 6.92 4.49
CA ALA A 124 -2.52 7.01 3.09
C ALA A 124 -1.01 7.17 2.93
N ARG A 125 -0.41 6.33 2.08
CA ARG A 125 1.00 6.41 1.71
C ARG A 125 1.14 6.18 0.22
N PHE A 126 2.20 6.72 -0.35
CA PHE A 126 2.58 6.51 -1.74
C PHE A 126 4.07 6.19 -1.81
N PHE A 127 4.45 5.42 -2.81
CA PHE A 127 5.82 4.96 -3.04
C PHE A 127 6.14 5.14 -4.53
N SER A 128 6.89 6.19 -4.87
CA SER A 128 7.16 6.55 -6.28
C SER A 128 8.64 6.46 -6.67
N LYS A 129 9.58 6.32 -5.71
CA LYS A 129 11.02 6.41 -5.99
C LYS A 129 11.56 5.37 -6.99
N GLY A 130 10.89 4.23 -7.15
CA GLY A 130 11.24 3.21 -8.16
C GLY A 130 10.61 3.42 -9.53
N HIS A 131 9.80 4.46 -9.71
CA HIS A 131 9.03 4.75 -10.91
C HIS A 131 9.29 6.16 -11.48
N GLU A 132 10.37 6.81 -11.04
CA GLU A 132 10.86 8.08 -11.60
C GLU A 132 11.88 7.85 -12.73
#